data_AF-A0AAQ3TNP9-F1
#
_entry.id   AF-A0AAQ3TNP9-F1
#
_cell.length_a   1.000
_cell.length_b   1.000
_cell.length_c   1.000
_cell.angle_alpha   90.00
_cell.angle_beta   90.00
_cell.angle_gamma   90.00
#
_symmetry.space_group_name_H-M   'P 1'
#
loop_
_entity.id
_entity.type
_entity.pdbx_description
1 polymer ?
#
loop_
_entity_poly.entity_id
_entity_poly.type
_entity_poly.pdbx_seq_one_letter_code
_entity_poly.pdbx_strand_id
1 'polypeptide(L)'
;MGFTRTPIPAGLVPPMCFCGDPCKMEMSDEEQTFRRRYWMCANWAFDPPEKAVMKGTFEPPPLCDFEEWIDKEVKEKDREWFNELRD
;
A
#
# COMPACT_ATOMS: atom_id res chain seq x y z
N MET A 1 -16.20 -4.89 1.34
CA MET A 1 -15.24 -5.50 2.29
C MET A 1 -14.24 -4.42 2.66
N GLY A 2 -14.16 -4.02 3.93
CA GLY A 2 -13.18 -2.99 4.33
C GLY A 2 -11.78 -3.62 4.37
N PHE A 3 -10.84 -3.08 3.60
CA PHE A 3 -9.43 -3.46 3.70
C PHE A 3 -8.97 -3.19 5.14
N THR A 4 -8.68 -4.25 5.89
CA THR A 4 -8.11 -4.12 7.23
C THR A 4 -6.71 -3.54 7.05
N ARG A 5 -6.49 -2.32 7.54
CA ARG A 5 -5.18 -1.68 7.47
C ARG A 5 -4.15 -2.59 8.14
N THR A 6 -3.01 -2.81 7.47
CA THR A 6 -1.92 -3.59 8.04
C THR A 6 -1.47 -2.92 9.34
N PRO A 7 -1.51 -3.61 10.50
CA PRO A 7 -1.15 -3.01 11.78
C PRO A 7 0.34 -2.69 11.81
N ILE A 8 0.68 -1.48 12.25
CA ILE A 8 2.07 -1.02 12.35
C ILE A 8 2.72 -1.67 13.60
N PRO A 9 3.80 -2.45 13.45
CA PRO A 9 4.55 -2.99 14.58
C PRO A 9 5.07 -1.91 15.52
N ALA A 10 5.15 -2.22 16.81
CA ALA A 10 5.73 -1.33 17.80
C ALA A 10 7.18 -0.95 17.43
N GLY A 11 7.50 0.34 17.53
CA GLY A 11 8.83 0.87 17.20
C GLY A 11 9.00 1.37 15.77
N LEU A 12 8.04 1.13 14.87
CA LEU A 12 8.00 1.79 13.57
C LEU A 12 7.17 3.07 13.65
N VAL A 13 7.72 4.16 13.13
CA VAL A 13 7.06 5.47 13.06
C VAL A 13 6.75 5.75 11.59
N PRO A 14 5.46 5.96 11.22
CA PRO A 14 5.11 6.34 9.86
C PRO A 14 5.73 7.71 9.49
N PRO A 15 6.32 7.86 8.30
CA PRO A 15 6.68 9.16 7.78
C PRO A 15 5.42 9.96 7.41
N MET A 16 5.58 11.27 7.28
CA MET A 16 4.54 12.16 6.77
C MET A 16 4.58 12.15 5.24
N CYS A 17 3.44 11.88 4.59
CA CYS A 17 3.34 11.99 3.13
C CYS A 17 3.27 13.45 2.68
N PHE A 18 3.24 13.69 1.36
CA PHE A 18 3.12 15.04 0.79
C PHE A 18 1.79 15.75 1.13
N CYS A 19 0.75 15.01 1.56
CA CYS A 19 -0.50 15.60 2.05
C CYS A 19 -0.36 16.19 3.47
N GLY A 20 0.73 15.89 4.19
CA GLY A 20 0.89 16.30 5.58
C GLY A 20 0.15 15.40 6.58
N ASP A 21 -0.22 14.18 6.18
CA ASP A 21 -0.77 13.14 7.06
C ASP A 21 0.21 11.97 7.25
N PRO A 22 0.16 11.23 8.38
CA PRO A 22 0.95 10.02 8.57
C PRO A 22 0.59 8.94 7.53
N CYS A 23 1.62 8.30 6.97
CA CYS A 23 1.43 7.22 6.00
C CYS A 23 0.77 5.98 6.62
N LYS A 24 0.11 5.18 5.77
CA LYS A 24 -0.26 3.80 6.11
C LYS A 24 0.85 2.85 5.67
N MET A 25 0.91 1.68 6.29
CA MET A 25 1.80 0.60 5.86
C MET A 25 1.00 -0.41 5.03
N GLU A 26 1.57 -0.83 3.90
CA GLU A 26 1.08 -1.98 3.12
C GLU A 26 2.21 -2.97 2.84
N MET A 27 1.83 -4.11 2.27
CA MET A 27 2.73 -5.20 1.93
C MET A 27 2.57 -5.52 0.45
N SER A 28 3.69 -5.63 -0.27
CA SER A 28 3.66 -5.90 -1.71
C SER A 28 3.36 -7.37 -2.01
N ASP A 29 2.60 -7.58 -3.08
CA ASP A 29 2.28 -8.87 -3.70
C ASP A 29 3.07 -9.11 -5.01
N GLU A 30 3.95 -8.19 -5.42
CA GLU A 30 4.75 -8.32 -6.64
C GLU A 30 5.98 -9.20 -6.45
N GLU A 31 6.36 -10.03 -7.44
CA GLU A 31 7.48 -10.98 -7.37
C GLU A 31 8.79 -10.37 -6.85
N GLN A 32 9.20 -9.20 -7.37
CA GLN A 32 10.47 -8.57 -7.03
C GLN A 32 10.47 -7.90 -5.64
N THR A 33 9.30 -7.58 -5.13
CA THR A 33 9.12 -6.88 -3.86
C THR A 33 8.28 -7.68 -2.87
N PHE A 34 8.08 -8.97 -3.14
CA PHE A 34 7.07 -9.78 -2.48
C PHE A 34 7.23 -9.78 -0.97
N ARG A 35 6.12 -9.50 -0.29
CA ARG A 35 6.01 -9.37 1.17
C ARG A 35 6.87 -8.28 1.81
N ARG A 36 7.55 -7.44 1.02
CA ARG A 36 8.20 -6.24 1.56
C ARG A 36 7.13 -5.24 1.97
N ARG A 37 7.35 -4.63 3.12
CA ARG A 37 6.48 -3.58 3.64
C ARG A 37 6.96 -2.22 3.15
N TYR A 38 6.02 -1.34 2.88
CA TYR A 38 6.28 0.04 2.47
C TYR A 38 5.25 0.99 3.09
N TRP A 39 5.68 2.23 3.27
CA TRP A 39 4.81 3.35 3.61
C TRP A 39 4.19 3.90 2.34
N MET A 40 2.91 4.24 2.39
CA MET A 40 2.21 4.93 1.31
C MET A 40 1.15 5.89 1.83
N CYS A 41 0.80 6.89 1.02
CA CYS A 41 -0.32 7.77 1.35
C CYS A 41 -1.65 6.99 1.37
N ALA A 42 -2.56 7.39 2.27
CA ALA A 42 -3.93 6.88 2.26
C ALA A 42 -4.70 7.28 0.98
N ASN A 43 -4.27 8.34 0.31
CA ASN A 43 -4.80 8.86 -0.95
C ASN A 43 -3.91 8.49 -2.16
N TRP A 44 -3.17 7.37 -2.08
CA TRP A 44 -2.30 6.90 -3.17
C TRP A 44 -3.07 6.36 -4.37
N ALA A 45 -4.14 5.60 -4.12
CA ALA A 45 -5.10 5.21 -5.14
C ALA A 45 -6.48 5.70 -4.71
N PHE A 46 -7.16 6.36 -5.63
CA PHE A 46 -8.55 6.76 -5.42
C PHE A 46 -9.43 5.55 -5.70
N ASP A 47 -10.13 5.08 -4.67
CA ASP A 47 -11.16 4.03 -4.78
C ASP A 47 -12.55 4.69 -4.69
N PRO A 48 -13.15 5.09 -5.83
CA PRO A 48 -14.45 5.75 -5.81
C PRO A 48 -15.52 4.80 -5.25
N PRO A 49 -16.45 5.30 -4.42
CA PRO A 49 -17.68 4.56 -4.15
C PRO A 49 -18.40 4.24 -5.46
N GLU A 50 -18.86 3.00 -5.65
CA GLU A 50 -19.54 2.55 -6.89
C GLU A 50 -20.64 3.52 -7.37
N LYS A 51 -21.38 4.10 -6.42
CA LYS A 51 -22.46 5.06 -6.68
C LYS A 51 -21.99 6.40 -7.26
N ALA A 52 -20.74 6.81 -6.99
CA ALA A 52 -20.14 8.04 -7.51
C ALA A 52 -19.70 7.89 -8.97
N VAL A 53 -19.18 6.71 -9.33
CA VAL A 53 -18.79 6.37 -10.72
C VAL A 53 -19.98 6.47 -11.68
N MET A 54 -21.15 5.97 -11.26
CA MET A 54 -22.36 5.94 -12.09
C MET A 54 -22.91 7.33 -12.47
N LYS A 55 -22.59 8.39 -11.72
CA LYS A 55 -23.13 9.74 -11.95
C LYS A 55 -22.27 10.64 -12.84
N GLY A 56 -21.10 10.18 -13.30
CA GLY A 56 -20.28 10.87 -14.31
C GLY A 56 -19.85 12.31 -13.99
N THR A 57 -19.94 12.73 -12.72
CA THR A 57 -19.73 14.12 -12.27
C THR A 57 -18.56 14.24 -11.29
N PHE A 58 -17.69 13.23 -11.22
CA PHE A 58 -16.65 13.16 -10.22
C PHE A 58 -15.26 13.37 -10.84
N GLU A 59 -14.61 14.46 -10.45
CA GLU A 59 -13.17 14.63 -10.65
C GLU A 59 -12.44 13.93 -9.50
N PRO A 60 -11.55 12.95 -9.76
CA PRO A 60 -10.80 12.30 -8.70
C PRO A 60 -9.93 13.31 -7.95
N PRO A 61 -9.84 13.23 -6.61
CA PRO A 61 -8.87 14.03 -5.88
C PRO A 61 -7.46 13.77 -6.42
N PRO A 62 -6.56 14.77 -6.39
CA PRO A 62 -5.17 14.56 -6.79
C PRO A 62 -4.59 13.47 -5.89
N LEU A 63 -4.06 12.41 -6.51
CA LEU A 63 -3.43 11.31 -5.80
C LEU A 63 -2.09 11.76 -5.21
N CYS A 64 -1.73 11.16 -4.08
CA CYS A 64 -0.41 11.36 -3.46
C CYS A 64 0.42 10.09 -3.63
N ASP A 65 1.46 10.20 -4.45
CA ASP A 65 2.37 9.13 -4.86
C ASP A 65 3.53 8.92 -3.87
N PHE A 66 3.44 9.45 -2.65
CA PHE A 66 4.44 9.17 -1.62
C PHE A 66 4.52 7.66 -1.36
N GLU A 67 5.72 7.11 -1.55
CA GLU A 67 6.07 5.72 -1.29
C GLU A 67 7.47 5.65 -0.68
N GLU A 68 7.63 4.86 0.39
CA GLU A 68 8.94 4.58 0.99
C GLU A 68 9.03 3.14 1.52
N TRP A 69 10.03 2.39 1.06
CA TRP A 69 10.23 0.99 1.47
C TRP A 69 10.75 0.87 2.90
N ILE A 70 10.08 0.06 3.72
CA ILE A 70 10.52 -0.30 5.08
C ILE A 70 11.56 -1.42 4.99
N ASP A 71 11.24 -2.46 4.24
CA ASP A 71 12.13 -3.60 4.03
C ASP A 71 12.97 -3.35 2.77
N LYS A 72 14.30 -3.44 2.87
CA LYS A 72 15.22 -3.19 1.76
C LYS A 72 15.28 -4.36 0.76
N GLU A 73 15.05 -5.58 1.23
CA GLU A 73 15.22 -6.82 0.46
C GLU A 73 14.08 -7.79 0.73
N VAL A 74 13.75 -8.63 -0.26
CA VAL A 74 12.83 -9.77 -0.10
C VAL A 74 13.57 -10.89 0.63
N LYS A 75 12.97 -11.45 1.68
CA LYS A 75 13.56 -12.58 2.40
C LYS A 75 13.52 -13.83 1.52
N GLU A 76 14.57 -14.66 1.59
CA GLU A 76 14.66 -15.91 0.83
C GLU A 76 13.41 -16.79 1.02
N LYS A 77 12.97 -16.97 2.26
CA LYS A 77 11.74 -17.70 2.58
C LYS A 77 10.48 -17.12 1.91
N ASP A 78 10.38 -15.79 1.81
CA ASP A 78 9.24 -15.16 1.15
C ASP A 78 9.32 -15.40 -0.37
N ARG A 79 10.53 -15.40 -0.95
CA ARG A 79 10.76 -15.76 -2.37
C ARG A 79 10.41 -17.23 -2.66
N GLU A 80 10.82 -18.15 -1.80
CA GLU A 80 10.45 -19.57 -1.91
C GLU A 80 8.93 -19.73 -1.88
N TRP A 81 8.27 -19.07 -0.91
CA TRP A 81 6.81 -19.10 -0.78
C TRP A 81 6.10 -18.51 -2.01
N PHE A 82 6.64 -17.45 -2.62
CA PHE A 82 6.10 -16.91 -3.88
C PHE A 82 6.14 -17.93 -5.02
N ASN A 83 7.25 -18.68 -5.13
CA ASN A 83 7.40 -19.70 -6.16
C ASN A 83 6.41 -20.86 -5.94
N GLU A 84 6.24 -21.32 -4.69
CA GLU A 84 5.25 -22.35 -4.35
C GLU A 84 3.80 -21.93 -4.68
N LEU A 85 3.47 -20.63 -4.59
CA LEU A 85 2.14 -20.12 -4.98
C LEU A 85 1.92 -20.12 -6.50
N ARG A 86 2.99 -20.18 -7.29
CA ARG A 86 2.93 -20.20 -8.77
C ARG A 86 2.85 -21.62 -9.35
N ASP A 87 3.28 -22.62 -8.58
CA ASP A 87 3.24 -24.05 -8.94
C ASP A 87 1.85 -24.66 -8.71
#